data_AF-A0A8S8XC74-F1
#
_entry.id   AF-A0A8S8XC74-F1
#
_cell.length_a   1.000
_cell.length_b   1.000
_cell.length_c   1.000
_cell.angle_alpha   90.00
_cell.angle_beta   90.00
_cell.angle_gamma   90.00
#
_symmetry.space_group_name_H-M   'P 1'
#
loop_
_entity.id
_entity.type
_entity.pdbx_description
1 polymer ?
#
loop_
_entity_poly.entity_id
_entity_poly.type
_entity_poly.pdbx_seq_one_letter_code
_entity_poly.pdbx_strand_id
1 'polypeptide(L)' 'MALRALFTTHPAEVGESYFGHLRAALGIGLTLFWAGFACLLHAIFPFLCKRTGSRTINRLHQQIAARNQG' A
#
# COMPACT_ATOMS: atom_id res chain seq x y z
N MET A 1 8.27 15.34 -23.54
CA MET A 1 7.46 14.89 -22.38
C MET A 1 7.98 15.58 -21.14
N ALA A 2 7.17 16.41 -20.48
CA ALA A 2 7.61 17.11 -19.26
C ALA A 2 7.52 16.17 -18.05
N LEU A 3 8.57 16.14 -17.20
CA LEU A 3 8.63 15.29 -16.00
C LEU A 3 7.37 15.40 -15.13
N ARG A 4 6.80 16.61 -15.04
CA ARG A 4 5.60 16.91 -14.26
C ARG A 4 4.37 16.10 -14.70
N ALA A 5 4.22 15.86 -16.00
CA ALA A 5 3.09 15.10 -16.55
C ALA A 5 3.11 13.65 -16.03
N LEU A 6 4.29 13.02 -15.92
CA LEU A 6 4.41 11.64 -15.42
C LEU A 6 3.86 11.47 -14.00
N PHE A 7 3.95 12.52 -13.17
CA PHE A 7 3.49 12.49 -11.79
C PHE A 7 2.05 12.98 -11.60
N THR A 8 1.50 13.74 -12.56
CA THR A 8 0.15 14.32 -12.41
C THR A 8 -0.90 13.61 -13.25
N THR A 9 -0.53 12.95 -14.35
CA THR A 9 -1.50 12.28 -15.24
C THR A 9 -2.18 11.11 -14.54
N HIS A 10 -1.42 10.20 -13.92
CA HIS A 10 -2.00 9.03 -13.25
C HIS A 10 -2.88 9.41 -12.03
N PRO A 11 -2.50 10.32 -11.12
CA PRO A 11 -3.41 10.72 -10.04
C PRO A 11 -4.68 11.41 -10.56
N ALA A 12 -4.56 12.23 -11.61
CA ALA A 12 -5.70 12.92 -12.20
C ALA A 12 -6.68 11.96 -12.88
N GLU A 13 -6.21 10.85 -13.47
CA GLU A 13 -7.05 9.79 -14.05
C GLU A 13 -7.94 9.08 -13.01
N VAL A 14 -7.51 9.05 -11.75
CA VAL A 14 -8.27 8.48 -10.61
C VAL A 14 -8.86 9.55 -9.68
N GLY A 15 -8.95 10.80 -10.14
CA GLY A 15 -9.57 11.89 -9.39
C GLY A 15 -8.81 12.37 -8.15
N GLU A 16 -7.52 12.01 -8.00
CA GLU A 16 -6.70 12.36 -6.84
C GLU A 16 -5.68 13.45 -7.13
N SER A 17 -5.44 14.33 -6.14
CA SER A 17 -4.27 15.20 -6.18
C SER A 17 -2.99 14.38 -6.03
N TYR A 18 -1.88 14.81 -6.66
CA TYR A 18 -0.59 14.12 -6.55
C TYR A 18 -0.16 13.89 -5.10
N PHE A 19 -0.29 14.90 -4.23
CA PHE A 19 0.07 14.77 -2.81
C PHE A 19 -0.86 13.81 -2.06
N GLY A 20 -2.15 13.78 -2.39
CA GLY A 20 -3.10 12.81 -1.84
C GLY A 20 -2.73 11.39 -2.22
N HIS A 21 -2.47 11.15 -3.51
CA HIS A 21 -2.07 9.87 -4.05
C HIS A 21 -0.73 9.40 -3.47
N LEU A 22 0.27 10.28 -3.44
CA LEU A 22 1.61 10.00 -2.89
C LEU A 22 1.52 9.59 -1.41
N ARG A 23 0.81 10.34 -0.58
CA ARG A 23 0.64 10.02 0.84
C ARG A 23 -0.03 8.66 1.04
N ALA A 24 -1.08 8.37 0.28
CA ALA A 24 -1.78 7.10 0.36
C ALA A 24 -0.89 5.94 -0.10
N ALA A 25 -0.22 6.08 -1.25
CA ALA A 25 0.70 5.08 -1.79
C ALA A 25 1.86 4.80 -0.82
N LEU A 26 2.47 5.83 -0.23
CA LEU A 26 3.51 5.67 0.79
C LEU A 26 2.99 4.94 2.04
N GLY A 27 1.81 5.29 2.54
CA GLY A 27 1.20 4.63 3.70
C GLY A 27 0.92 3.14 3.45
N ILE A 28 0.38 2.81 2.27
CA ILE A 28 0.12 1.43 1.84
C ILE A 28 1.45 0.67 1.68
N GLY A 29 2.42 1.26 0.99
CA GLY A 29 3.72 0.65 0.72
C GLY A 29 4.52 0.35 1.99
N LEU A 30 4.61 1.31 2.93
CA LEU A 30 5.28 1.10 4.21
C LEU A 30 4.59 0.02 5.06
N THR A 31 3.26 0.01 5.07
CA THR A 31 2.49 -1.02 5.78
C THR A 31 2.74 -2.41 5.18
N LEU A 32 2.77 -2.52 3.84
CA LEU A 32 3.05 -3.77 3.15
C LEU A 32 4.49 -4.25 3.38
N PHE A 33 5.46 -3.34 3.38
CA PHE A 33 6.85 -3.63 3.69
C PHE A 33 6.99 -4.27 5.07
N TRP A 34 6.38 -3.68 6.11
CA TRP A 34 6.40 -4.24 7.46
C TRP A 34 5.64 -5.56 7.58
N ALA A 35 4.55 -5.74 6.83
CA ALA A 35 3.86 -7.03 6.76
C ALA A 35 4.75 -8.12 6.13
N GLY A 36 5.47 -7.80 5.06
CA GLY A 36 6.46 -8.69 4.45
C GLY A 36 7.58 -9.04 5.42
N PHE A 37 8.14 -8.03 6.11
CA PHE A 37 9.15 -8.24 7.14
C PHE A 37 8.64 -9.15 8.28
N ALA A 38 7.40 -8.96 8.73
CA ALA A 38 6.77 -9.83 9.72
C ALA A 38 6.61 -11.28 9.25
N CYS A 39 6.32 -11.50 7.95
CA CYS A 39 6.30 -12.86 7.37
C CYS A 39 7.69 -13.49 7.34
N LEU A 40 8.75 -12.72 7.06
CA LEU A 40 10.13 -13.22 7.12
C LEU A 40 10.52 -13.62 8.54
N LEU A 41 10.18 -12.80 9.54
CA LEU A 41 10.37 -13.14 10.94
C LEU A 41 9.59 -14.40 11.32
N HIS A 42 8.35 -14.55 10.86
CA HIS A 42 7.55 -15.74 11.09
C HIS A 42 8.15 -17.00 10.46
N ALA A 43 8.75 -16.88 9.27
CA ALA A 43 9.40 -18.01 8.59
C ALA A 43 10.61 -18.54 9.37
N ILE A 44 11.34 -17.66 10.06
CA ILE A 44 12.48 -18.04 10.93
C ILE A 44 11.99 -18.47 12.32
N PHE A 45 11.00 -17.75 12.86
CA PHE A 45 10.44 -17.93 14.20
C PHE A 45 8.93 -18.15 14.12
N PRO A 46 8.44 -19.40 13.95
CA PRO A 46 7.04 -19.69 13.65
C PRO A 46 6.05 -19.29 14.76
N PHE A 47 6.54 -18.93 15.95
CA PHE A 47 5.73 -18.41 17.05
C PHE A 47 5.51 -16.89 16.99
N LEU A 48 6.34 -16.13 16.25
CA LEU A 48 6.19 -14.69 16.04
C LEU A 48 5.22 -14.39 14.89
N CYS A 49 4.55 -13.23 14.94
CA CYS A 49 3.80 -12.66 13.81
C CYS A 49 2.76 -13.58 13.12
N LYS A 50 2.25 -14.62 13.82
CA LYS A 50 1.42 -15.72 13.28
C LYS A 50 0.26 -15.32 12.35
N ARG A 51 -0.34 -14.14 12.55
CA ARG A 51 -1.42 -13.63 11.69
C ARG A 51 -1.19 -12.21 11.17
N THR A 52 0.01 -11.67 11.36
CA THR A 52 0.32 -10.28 11.00
C THR A 52 0.28 -10.07 9.49
N GLY A 53 0.85 -11.00 8.72
CA GLY A 53 0.83 -10.93 7.25
C GLY A 53 -0.58 -10.92 6.68
N SER A 54 -1.36 -11.98 6.95
CA SER A 54 -2.70 -12.14 6.39
C SER A 54 -3.69 -11.05 6.82
N ARG A 55 -3.66 -10.64 8.10
CA ARG A 55 -4.51 -9.53 8.58
C ARG A 55 -4.16 -8.22 7.87
N THR A 56 -2.86 -7.94 7.69
CA THR A 56 -2.43 -6.71 7.03
C THR A 56 -2.79 -6.70 5.55
N ILE A 57 -2.60 -7.81 4.83
CA ILE A 57 -2.98 -7.93 3.42
C ILE A 57 -4.49 -7.72 3.26
N ASN A 58 -5.32 -8.36 4.08
CA ASN A 58 -6.78 -8.18 4.00
C ASN A 58 -7.19 -6.73 4.25
N ARG A 59 -6.58 -6.07 5.24
CA ARG A 59 -6.83 -4.65 5.53
C ARG A 59 -6.43 -3.75 4.36
N LEU A 60 -5.23 -3.96 3.80
CA LEU A 60 -4.73 -3.18 2.66
C LEU A 60 -5.58 -3.41 1.41
N HIS A 61 -6.01 -4.65 1.16
CA HIS A 61 -6.90 -4.99 0.06
C HIS A 61 -8.22 -4.23 0.16
N GLN A 62 -8.88 -4.22 1.33
CA GLN A 62 -10.09 -3.45 1.55
C GLN A 62 -9.87 -1.94 1.34
N GLN A 63 -8.76 -1.40 1.86
CA GLN A 63 -8.41 0.00 1.70
C GLN A 63 -8.20 0.38 0.23
N ILE A 64 -7.52 -0.45 -0.57
CA ILE A 64 -7.29 -0.22 -2.00
C ILE A 64 -8.61 -0.35 -2.77
N ALA A 65 -9.40 -1.39 -2.49
CA ALA A 65 -10.68 -1.61 -3.15
C ALA A 65 -11.64 -0.42 -2.96
N ALA A 66 -11.70 0.15 -1.76
CA ALA A 66 -12.51 1.34 -1.47
C ALA A 66 -12.04 2.59 -2.23
N ARG A 67 -10.76 2.66 -2.62
CA ARG A 67 -10.19 3.79 -3.36
C ARG A 67 -10.38 3.67 -4.87
N ASN A 68 -10.52 2.45 -5.40
CA ASN A 68 -10.73 2.19 -6.82
C ASN A 68 -12.22 2.25 -7.25
N GLN A 69 -13.14 2.45 -6.31
CA GLN A 69 -14.59 2.53 -6.56
C GLN A 69 -15.14 3.97 -6.50
N GLY A 70 -14.25 4.97 -6.36
CA GLY A 70 -14.59 6.40 -6.35
C GLY A 70 -14.32 7.08 -7.68
#